data_AF-A0A954LUG8-F1
#
_entry.id   AF-A0A954LUG8-F1
#
_cell.length_a   1.000
_cell.length_b   1.000
_cell.length_c   1.000
_cell.angle_alpha   90.00
_cell.angle_beta   90.00
_cell.angle_gamma   90.00
#
_symmetry.space_group_name_H-M   'P 1'
#
loop_
_entity.id
_entity.type
_entity.pdbx_description
1 polymer ?
#
loop_
_entity_poly.entity_id
_entity_poly.type
_entity_poly.pdbx_seq_one_letter_code
_entity_poly.pdbx_strand_id
1 'polypeptide(L)'
;MALIDINRDPTNRQLRQFGVISLFVLPLIAWLWGADRTTIGWLAVIGAVIAIVGWVWPKVIKPLFVGLTLLTAPIGIVVGEIALVLIYFGVFLPIGIVFRLLRRDALQLKRDPNTTTYWRPKSAPKDAASYYRQS
;
A
#
# COMPACT_ATOMS: atom_id res chain seq x y z
N MET A 1 4.45 -2.94 17.51
CA MET A 1 4.67 -2.53 16.11
C MET A 1 3.44 -1.74 15.69
N ALA A 2 3.55 -0.41 15.58
CA ALA A 2 2.43 0.40 15.11
C ALA A 2 2.27 0.15 13.60
N LEU A 3 1.09 -0.35 13.18
CA LEU A 3 0.82 -0.71 11.78
C LEU A 3 0.75 0.50 10.84
N ILE A 4 0.69 1.73 11.37
CA ILE A 4 0.76 2.97 10.60
C ILE A 4 1.60 3.99 11.38
N ASP A 5 2.77 4.32 10.85
CA ASP A 5 3.52 5.48 11.30
C ASP A 5 2.96 6.72 10.58
N ILE A 6 2.18 7.51 11.31
CA ILE A 6 1.59 8.74 10.76
C ILE A 6 2.72 9.75 10.63
N ASN A 7 3.19 9.95 9.40
CA ASN A 7 4.26 10.88 9.09
C ASN A 7 3.85 12.33 9.46
N ARG A 8 4.21 12.74 10.69
CA ARG A 8 3.98 14.09 11.24
C ARG A 8 4.93 15.14 10.69
N ASP A 9 6.04 14.72 10.07
CA ASP A 9 7.05 15.59 9.48
C ASP A 9 7.19 15.33 7.97
N PRO A 10 6.19 15.73 7.17
CA PRO A 10 6.24 15.56 5.74
C PRO A 10 7.44 16.30 5.14
N THR A 11 8.10 15.64 4.20
CA THR A 11 9.19 16.24 3.43
C THR A 11 8.61 17.36 2.56
N ASN A 12 9.39 18.42 2.30
CA ASN A 12 8.99 19.52 1.41
C ASN A 12 8.50 19.03 0.02
N ARG A 13 9.03 17.90 -0.46
CA ARG A 13 8.58 17.24 -1.70
C ARG A 13 7.12 16.73 -1.60
N GLN A 14 6.75 16.12 -0.49
CA GLN A 14 5.39 15.59 -0.28
C GLN A 14 4.36 16.74 -0.22
N LEU A 15 4.72 17.85 0.43
CA LEU A 15 3.87 19.05 0.49
C LEU A 15 3.64 19.68 -0.88
N ARG A 16 4.69 19.72 -1.73
CA ARG A 16 4.56 20.17 -3.13
C ARG A 16 3.71 19.24 -3.96
N GLN A 17 3.92 17.92 -3.83
CA GLN A 17 3.11 16.91 -4.53
C GLN A 17 1.63 17.03 -4.13
N PHE A 18 1.33 17.19 -2.84
CA PHE A 18 -0.03 17.40 -2.35
C PHE A 18 -0.70 18.63 -2.98
N GLY A 19 0.03 19.74 -3.07
CA GLY A 19 -0.47 20.95 -3.74
C GLY A 19 -0.81 20.71 -5.21
N VAL A 20 0.09 20.08 -5.96
CA VAL A 20 -0.14 19.75 -7.38
C VAL A 20 -1.30 18.75 -7.55
N ILE A 21 -1.42 17.77 -6.67
CA ILE A 21 -2.53 16.79 -6.71
C ILE A 21 -3.87 17.50 -6.47
N SER A 22 -3.91 18.46 -5.55
CA SER A 22 -5.12 19.22 -5.20
C SER A 22 -5.69 20.02 -6.38
N LEU A 23 -4.82 20.50 -7.30
CA LEU A 23 -5.22 21.17 -8.54
C LEU A 23 -6.11 20.28 -9.42
N PHE A 24 -5.82 18.98 -9.49
CA PHE A 24 -6.58 18.05 -10.34
C PHE A 24 -7.70 17.34 -9.59
N VAL A 25 -7.48 16.96 -8.32
CA VAL A 25 -8.43 16.15 -7.56
C VAL A 25 -9.69 16.92 -7.19
N LEU A 26 -9.59 18.20 -6.79
CA LEU A 26 -10.76 19.00 -6.42
C LEU A 26 -11.78 19.18 -7.57
N PRO A 27 -11.38 19.63 -8.78
CA PRO A 27 -12.32 19.72 -9.89
C PRO A 27 -12.78 18.36 -10.39
N LEU A 28 -11.95 17.30 -10.28
CA LEU A 28 -12.35 15.94 -10.64
C LEU A 28 -13.46 15.41 -9.73
N ILE A 29 -13.35 15.61 -8.41
CA ILE A 29 -14.40 15.23 -7.45
C ILE A 29 -15.70 15.98 -7.75
N ALA A 30 -15.60 17.29 -7.99
CA ALA A 30 -16.76 18.12 -8.33
C ALA A 30 -17.47 17.63 -9.60
N TRP A 31 -16.69 17.27 -10.62
CA TRP A 31 -17.21 16.70 -11.86
C TRP A 31 -17.87 15.33 -11.63
N LEU A 32 -17.24 14.46 -10.84
CA LEU A 32 -17.78 13.13 -10.53
C LEU A 32 -19.12 13.19 -9.78
N TRP A 33 -19.32 14.24 -8.98
CA TRP A 33 -20.56 14.50 -8.23
C TRP A 33 -21.60 15.30 -9.03
N GLY A 34 -21.34 15.58 -10.31
CA GLY A 34 -22.28 16.28 -11.19
C GLY A 34 -22.46 17.77 -10.85
N ALA A 35 -21.45 18.41 -10.24
CA ALA A 35 -21.52 19.82 -9.90
C ALA A 35 -21.53 20.72 -11.15
N ASP A 36 -22.10 21.92 -10.99
CA ASP A 36 -22.15 22.92 -12.06
C ASP A 36 -20.74 23.34 -12.53
N ARG A 37 -20.64 23.75 -13.80
CA ARG A 37 -19.37 24.22 -14.41
C ARG A 37 -18.73 25.37 -13.63
N THR A 38 -19.55 26.22 -13.01
CA THR A 38 -19.09 27.31 -12.14
C THR A 38 -18.40 26.77 -10.89
N THR A 39 -19.01 25.80 -10.22
CA THR A 39 -18.45 25.13 -9.03
C THR A 39 -17.16 24.38 -9.36
N ILE A 40 -17.10 23.70 -10.51
CA ILE A 40 -15.89 23.05 -10.99
C ILE A 40 -14.78 24.09 -11.25
N GLY A 41 -15.11 25.21 -11.88
CA GLY A 41 -14.17 26.31 -12.13
C GLY A 41 -13.63 26.93 -10.83
N TRP A 42 -14.50 27.19 -9.84
CA TRP A 42 -14.09 27.68 -8.53
C TRP A 42 -13.17 26.69 -7.80
N LEU A 43 -13.48 25.39 -7.83
CA LEU A 43 -12.65 24.37 -7.22
C LEU A 43 -11.31 24.18 -7.93
N ALA A 44 -11.25 24.36 -9.25
CA ALA A 44 -10.00 24.40 -10.00
C ALA A 44 -9.13 25.61 -9.59
N VAL A 45 -9.73 26.80 -9.40
CA VAL A 45 -9.02 28.00 -8.93
C VAL A 45 -8.51 27.78 -7.50
N ILE A 46 -9.32 27.24 -6.61
CA ILE A 46 -8.89 26.89 -5.24
C ILE A 46 -7.73 25.89 -5.28
N GLY A 47 -7.83 24.85 -6.11
CA GLY A 47 -6.75 23.88 -6.32
C GLY A 47 -5.47 24.52 -6.84
N ALA A 48 -5.57 25.48 -7.76
CA ALA A 48 -4.42 26.24 -8.28
C ALA A 48 -3.77 27.11 -7.20
N VAL A 49 -4.57 27.78 -6.36
CA VAL A 49 -4.06 28.56 -5.22
C VAL A 49 -3.32 27.65 -4.25
N ILE A 50 -3.88 26.48 -3.90
CA ILE A 50 -3.24 25.50 -3.02
C ILE A 50 -1.93 24.99 -3.65
N ALA A 51 -1.89 24.74 -4.96
CA ALA A 51 -0.68 24.32 -5.66
C ALA A 51 0.42 25.39 -5.61
N ILE A 52 0.07 26.66 -5.87
CA ILE A 52 1.01 27.79 -5.83
C ILE A 52 1.53 28.01 -4.40
N VAL A 53 0.64 28.01 -3.40
CA VAL A 53 1.02 28.16 -1.99
C VAL A 53 1.91 26.99 -1.54
N GLY A 54 1.62 25.76 -1.97
CA GLY A 54 2.44 24.58 -1.68
C GLY A 54 3.83 24.64 -2.31
N TRP A 55 3.97 25.34 -3.44
CA TRP A 55 5.25 25.50 -4.11
C TRP A 55 6.11 26.60 -3.48
N VAL A 56 5.50 27.75 -3.17
CA VAL A 56 6.17 28.92 -2.60
C VAL A 56 6.42 28.74 -1.10
N TRP A 57 5.41 28.37 -0.31
CA TRP A 57 5.46 28.25 1.15
C TRP A 57 4.95 26.88 1.64
N PRO A 58 5.72 25.79 1.46
CA PRO A 58 5.29 24.45 1.86
C PRO A 58 4.99 24.35 3.36
N LYS A 59 5.67 25.13 4.21
CA LYS A 59 5.47 25.12 5.67
C LYS A 59 4.04 25.49 6.09
N VAL A 60 3.33 26.33 5.32
CA VAL A 60 1.95 26.75 5.61
C VAL A 60 0.95 25.64 5.28
N ILE A 61 1.26 24.79 4.30
CA ILE A 61 0.42 23.64 3.92
C ILE A 61 0.60 22.45 4.87
N LYS A 62 1.70 22.40 5.62
CA LYS A 62 2.00 21.32 6.58
C LYS A 62 0.81 20.95 7.50
N PRO A 63 0.18 21.89 8.25
CA PRO A 63 -0.94 21.53 9.13
C PRO A 63 -2.15 20.97 8.38
N LEU A 64 -2.46 21.52 7.20
CA LEU A 64 -3.55 21.03 6.35
C LEU A 64 -3.27 19.59 5.88
N PHE A 65 -2.05 19.34 5.41
CA PHE A 65 -1.61 18.02 4.97
C PHE A 65 -1.69 16.98 6.10
N VAL A 66 -1.16 17.31 7.28
CA VAL A 66 -1.16 16.39 8.43
C VAL A 66 -2.58 16.13 8.93
N GLY A 67 -3.42 17.17 9.03
CA GLY A 67 -4.81 17.04 9.44
C GLY A 67 -5.61 16.15 8.50
N LEU A 68 -5.46 16.36 7.19
CA LEU A 68 -6.12 15.52 6.19
C LEU A 68 -5.59 14.09 6.20
N THR A 69 -4.26 13.92 6.32
CA THR A 69 -3.64 12.58 6.40
C THR A 69 -4.19 11.80 7.59
N LEU A 70 -4.30 12.44 8.75
CA LEU A 70 -4.86 11.84 9.95
C LEU A 70 -6.33 11.43 9.76
N LEU A 71 -7.13 12.27 9.10
CA LEU A 71 -8.52 11.98 8.79
C LEU A 71 -8.67 10.82 7.79
N THR A 72 -7.75 10.71 6.82
CA THR A 72 -7.75 9.63 5.82
C THR A 72 -7.09 8.34 6.29
N ALA A 73 -6.34 8.35 7.40
CA ALA A 73 -5.59 7.18 7.86
C ALA A 73 -6.47 5.93 8.11
N PRO A 74 -7.66 6.04 8.74
CA PRO A 74 -8.56 4.89 8.91
C PRO A 74 -9.03 4.31 7.58
N ILE A 75 -9.26 5.15 6.57
CA ILE A 75 -9.64 4.71 5.22
C ILE A 75 -8.53 3.86 4.62
N GLY A 76 -7.27 4.30 4.77
CA GLY A 76 -6.10 3.55 4.33
C GLY A 76 -5.99 2.16 4.97
N ILE A 77 -6.29 2.05 6.27
CA ILE A 77 -6.32 0.74 6.97
C ILE A 77 -7.38 -0.16 6.34
N VAL A 78 -8.61 0.33 6.21
CA VAL A 78 -9.73 -0.46 5.69
C VAL A 78 -9.46 -0.91 4.26
N VAL A 79 -8.94 -0.02 3.41
CA VAL A 79 -8.57 -0.37 2.02
C VAL A 79 -7.44 -1.40 2.01
N GLY A 80 -6.45 -1.29 2.90
CA GLY A 80 -5.36 -2.27 3.05
C GLY A 80 -5.87 -3.66 3.43
N GLU A 81 -6.75 -3.74 4.43
CA GLU A 81 -7.39 -4.99 4.85
C GLU A 81 -8.24 -5.60 3.73
N ILE A 82 -9.06 -4.79 3.06
CA ILE A 82 -9.87 -5.25 1.92
C ILE A 82 -8.97 -5.77 0.79
N ALA A 83 -7.88 -5.07 0.47
CA ALA A 83 -6.94 -5.51 -0.56
C ALA A 83 -6.28 -6.84 -0.18
N LEU A 84 -5.89 -7.02 1.08
CA LEU A 84 -5.32 -8.27 1.58
C LEU A 84 -6.33 -9.42 1.48
N VAL A 85 -7.57 -9.20 1.91
CA VAL A 85 -8.68 -10.16 1.78
C VAL A 85 -8.89 -10.51 0.31
N LEU A 86 -8.97 -9.52 -0.58
CA LEU A 86 -9.18 -9.74 -2.01
C LEU A 86 -8.06 -10.59 -2.63
N ILE A 87 -6.79 -10.30 -2.33
CA ILE A 87 -5.65 -11.07 -2.84
C ILE A 87 -5.66 -12.48 -2.26
N TYR A 88 -5.92 -12.62 -0.95
CA TYR A 88 -5.93 -13.91 -0.30
C TYR A 88 -7.02 -14.82 -0.84
N PHE A 89 -8.26 -14.34 -0.87
CA PHE A 89 -9.41 -15.14 -1.33
C PHE A 89 -9.51 -15.23 -2.84
N GLY A 90 -9.03 -14.22 -3.58
CA GLY A 90 -9.08 -14.17 -5.04
C GLY A 90 -7.91 -14.85 -5.74
N VAL A 91 -6.75 -14.96 -5.09
CA VAL A 91 -5.54 -15.53 -5.71
C VAL A 91 -5.00 -16.72 -4.91
N PHE A 92 -4.66 -16.53 -3.63
CA PHE A 92 -3.99 -17.60 -2.86
C PHE A 92 -4.91 -18.79 -2.58
N LEU A 93 -6.16 -18.52 -2.18
CA LEU A 93 -7.15 -19.56 -1.91
C LEU A 93 -7.43 -20.43 -3.14
N PRO A 94 -7.75 -19.89 -4.35
CA PRO A 94 -7.99 -20.74 -5.51
C PRO A 94 -6.74 -21.51 -5.94
N ILE A 95 -5.54 -20.95 -5.83
CA ILE A 95 -4.29 -21.70 -6.07
C ILE A 95 -4.20 -22.90 -5.11
N GLY A 96 -4.50 -22.70 -3.83
CA GLY A 96 -4.54 -23.78 -2.84
C GLY A 96 -5.58 -24.85 -3.15
N ILE A 97 -6.77 -24.45 -3.61
CA ILE A 97 -7.82 -25.38 -4.05
C ILE A 97 -7.35 -26.19 -5.26
N VAL A 98 -6.76 -25.54 -6.26
CA VAL A 98 -6.21 -26.23 -7.45
C VAL A 98 -5.13 -27.24 -7.06
N PHE A 99 -4.21 -26.89 -6.17
CA PHE A 99 -3.19 -27.82 -5.69
C PHE A 99 -3.81 -29.02 -4.95
N ARG A 100 -4.86 -28.79 -4.16
CA ARG A 100 -5.60 -29.85 -3.48
C ARG A 100 -6.30 -30.79 -4.46
N LEU A 101 -6.93 -30.25 -5.51
CA LEU A 101 -7.56 -31.04 -6.57
C LEU A 101 -6.54 -31.86 -7.36
N LEU A 102 -5.39 -31.28 -7.67
CA LEU A 102 -4.27 -31.97 -8.35
C LEU A 102 -3.49 -32.92 -7.42
N ARG A 103 -3.91 -33.09 -6.16
CA ARG A 103 -3.22 -33.85 -5.10
C ARG A 103 -1.74 -33.48 -4.94
N ARG A 104 -1.36 -32.27 -5.34
CA ARG A 104 0.02 -31.79 -5.30
C ARG A 104 0.32 -31.24 -3.90
N ASP A 105 1.04 -32.01 -3.10
CA ASP A 105 1.46 -31.61 -1.76
C ASP A 105 2.83 -30.92 -1.79
N ALA A 106 2.87 -29.69 -2.32
CA ALA A 106 4.12 -28.92 -2.43
C ALA A 106 4.73 -28.60 -1.06
N LEU A 107 3.90 -28.46 -0.03
CA LEU A 107 4.32 -28.14 1.34
C LEU A 107 4.56 -29.39 2.20
N GLN A 108 4.32 -30.60 1.66
CA GLN A 108 4.46 -31.88 2.36
C GLN A 108 3.72 -31.88 3.71
N LEU A 109 2.52 -31.33 3.71
CA LEU A 109 1.69 -31.19 4.90
C LEU A 109 1.10 -32.53 5.34
N LYS A 110 1.05 -33.52 4.45
CA LYS A 110 0.62 -34.88 4.80
C LYS A 110 1.64 -35.53 5.74
N ARG A 111 1.20 -35.81 6.97
CA ARG A 111 1.96 -36.63 7.91
C ARG A 111 1.92 -38.09 7.47
N ASP A 112 3.09 -38.68 7.30
CA ASP A 112 3.27 -40.11 7.11
C ASP A 112 3.35 -40.79 8.49
N PRO A 113 2.39 -41.66 8.85
CA PRO A 113 2.41 -42.37 10.12
C PRO A 113 3.58 -43.37 10.24
N ASN A 114 4.15 -43.80 9.10
CA ASN A 114 5.21 -44.79 9.06
C ASN A 114 6.62 -44.18 9.07
N THR A 115 6.76 -42.85 9.08
CA THR A 115 8.08 -42.22 9.18
C THR A 115 8.50 -42.04 10.65
N THR A 116 9.71 -42.48 10.97
CA THR A 116 10.33 -42.26 12.29
C THR A 116 10.79 -40.81 12.46
N THR A 117 11.02 -40.09 11.36
CA THR A 117 11.44 -38.69 11.39
C THR A 117 11.08 -37.92 10.12
N TYR A 118 10.76 -36.63 10.28
CA TYR A 118 10.55 -35.69 9.16
C TYR A 118 11.80 -34.89 8.81
N TRP A 119 12.91 -35.09 9.55
CA TRP A 119 14.18 -34.43 9.27
C TRP A 119 14.68 -34.84 7.88
N ARG A 120 14.92 -33.85 7.03
CA ARG A 120 15.59 -34.07 5.75
C ARG A 120 17.09 -33.84 5.92
N PRO A 121 17.95 -34.72 5.38
CA PRO A 121 19.38 -34.50 5.40
C PRO A 121 19.68 -33.20 4.64
N LYS A 122 20.22 -32.22 5.35
CA LYS A 122 20.74 -31.00 4.74
C LYS A 122 22.00 -31.38 3.98
N SER A 123 22.00 -31.18 2.66
CA SER A 123 23.22 -31.35 1.87
C SER A 123 24.30 -30.43 2.41
N ALA A 124 25.45 -31.01 2.75
CA ALA A 124 26.61 -30.23 3.14
C ALA A 124 26.96 -29.27 1.97
N PRO A 125 27.21 -27.99 2.25
CA PRO A 125 27.75 -27.08 1.25
C PRO A 125 29.02 -27.71 0.69
N LYS A 126 29.15 -27.72 -0.64
CA LYS A 126 30.35 -28.25 -1.29
C LYS A 126 31.61 -27.43 -0.94
N ASP A 127 31.43 -26.20 -0.47
CA ASP A 127 32.52 -25.28 -0.18
C ASP A 127 32.13 -24.28 0.92
N ALA A 128 33.00 -24.06 1.90
CA ALA A 128 32.80 -23.06 2.96
C ALA A 128 32.76 -21.63 2.39
N ALA A 129 33.42 -21.39 1.24
CA ALA A 129 33.41 -20.10 0.57
C ALA A 129 32.02 -19.69 0.04
N SER A 130 31.08 -20.63 -0.14
CA SER A 130 29.72 -20.31 -0.63
C SER A 130 28.89 -19.52 0.38
N TYR A 131 29.21 -19.63 1.68
CA TYR A 131 28.53 -18.88 2.73
C TYR A 131 28.83 -17.39 2.67
N TYR A 132 30.05 -17.01 2.24
CA TYR A 132 30.46 -15.61 2.16
C TYR A 132 29.87 -14.86 0.95
N ARG A 133 29.15 -15.56 0.06
CA ARG A 133 28.57 -14.98 -1.18
C ARG A 133 27.04 -14.84 -1.12
N GLN A 134 26.40 -15.16 0.00
CA GLN A 134 24.94 -15.08 0.18
C GLN A 134 24.48 -13.75 0.82
N SER A 135 25.24 -12.67 0.64
CA SER A 135 24.85 -11.31 1.05
C SER A 135 23.72 -10.76 0.19
#